data_AF-A0A235B141-F1
#
_entry.id   AF-A0A235B141-F1
#
_cell.length_a   1.000
_cell.length_b   1.000
_cell.length_c   1.000
_cell.angle_alpha   90.00
_cell.angle_beta   90.00
_cell.angle_gamma   90.00
#
_symmetry.space_group_name_H-M   'P 1'
#
loop_
_entity.id
_entity.type
_entity.pdbx_description
1 polymer ?
#
loop_
_entity_poly.entity_id
_entity_poly.type
_entity_poly.pdbx_seq_one_letter_code
_entity_poly.pdbx_strand_id
1 'polypeptide(L)' 'SHRRKKAICLLARMHEKIANQRKDYTHQISHQLVKRFDLIAFEDLNVQGMVKNHHLAKSIVDAGWRQLVQYTTHTAESA' A
#
# COMPACT_ATOMS: atom_id res chain seq x y z
N SER A 1 -27.49 -18.21 7.38
CA SER A 1 -27.44 -17.89 8.83
C SER A 1 -27.16 -16.40 9.05
N HIS A 2 -27.99 -15.72 9.85
CA HIS A 2 -27.81 -14.31 10.24
C HIS A 2 -26.46 -14.03 10.91
N ARG A 3 -25.90 -15.02 11.62
CA ARG A 3 -24.58 -14.93 12.26
C ARG A 3 -23.43 -14.76 11.26
N ARG A 4 -23.46 -15.49 10.14
CA ARG A 4 -22.44 -15.39 9.07
C ARG A 4 -22.45 -14.01 8.42
N LYS A 5 -23.64 -13.47 8.11
CA LYS A 5 -23.77 -12.12 7.53
C LYS A 5 -23.17 -11.04 8.44
N LYS A 6 -23.44 -11.12 9.76
CA LYS A 6 -22.87 -10.18 10.75
C LYS A 6 -21.34 -10.29 10.83
N ALA A 7 -20.78 -11.50 10.84
CA ALA A 7 -19.33 -11.72 10.87
C ALA A 7 -18.63 -11.15 9.61
N ILE A 8 -19.20 -11.35 8.43
CA ILE A 8 -18.67 -10.80 7.17
C ILE A 8 -18.65 -9.27 7.20
N CYS A 9 -19.71 -8.63 7.70
CA CYS A 9 -19.77 -7.17 7.80
C CYS A 9 -18.70 -6.62 8.75
N LEU A 10 -18.48 -7.27 9.90
CA LEU A 10 -17.43 -6.88 10.85
C LEU A 10 -16.03 -7.03 10.23
N LEU A 11 -15.78 -8.15 9.55
CA LEU A 11 -14.53 -8.41 8.86
C LEU A 11 -14.26 -7.35 7.77
N ALA A 12 -15.27 -7.00 6.98
CA ALA A 12 -15.16 -5.97 5.95
C ALA A 12 -14.76 -4.60 6.55
N ARG A 13 -15.39 -4.19 7.66
CA ARG A 13 -15.04 -2.94 8.36
C ARG A 13 -13.61 -2.93 8.89
N MET A 14 -13.13 -4.06 9.39
CA MET A 14 -11.73 -4.18 9.84
C MET A 14 -10.76 -4.05 8.67
N HIS A 15 -11.03 -4.74 7.55
CA HIS A 15 -10.21 -4.61 6.34
C HIS A 15 -10.22 -3.19 5.77
N GLU A 16 -11.37 -2.52 5.78
CA GLU A 16 -11.49 -1.12 5.37
C GLU A 16 -10.62 -0.21 6.24
N LYS A 17 -10.67 -0.36 7.57
CA LYS A 17 -9.83 0.41 8.50
C LYS A 17 -8.34 0.20 8.20
N ILE A 18 -7.91 -1.04 8.02
CA ILE A 18 -6.50 -1.38 7.70
C ILE A 18 -6.10 -0.79 6.36
N ALA A 19 -6.97 -0.88 5.35
CA ALA A 19 -6.72 -0.31 4.02
C ALA A 19 -6.58 1.23 4.09
N ASN A 20 -7.43 1.91 4.84
CA ASN A 20 -7.38 3.35 5.02
C ASN A 20 -6.11 3.80 5.75
N GLN A 21 -5.69 3.08 6.80
CA GLN A 21 -4.44 3.37 7.51
C GLN A 21 -3.22 3.22 6.60
N ARG A 22 -3.18 2.15 5.79
CA ARG A 22 -2.09 1.95 4.82
C ARG A 22 -2.04 3.05 3.76
N LYS A 23 -3.20 3.49 3.26
CA LYS A 23 -3.28 4.61 2.31
C LYS A 23 -2.78 5.91 2.92
N ASP A 24 -3.23 6.25 4.13
CA ASP A 24 -2.80 7.46 4.85
C ASP A 24 -1.29 7.46 5.10
N TYR A 25 -0.74 6.35 5.59
CA TYR A 25 0.69 6.20 5.79
C TYR A 25 1.48 6.37 4.48
N THR A 26 1.01 5.75 3.39
CA THR A 26 1.67 5.85 2.08
C THR A 26 1.67 7.29 1.56
N HIS A 27 0.56 8.02 1.73
CA HIS A 27 0.46 9.44 1.39
C HIS A 27 1.44 10.31 2.19
N GLN A 28 1.54 10.08 3.50
CA GLN A 28 2.44 10.85 4.35
C GLN A 28 3.90 10.61 3.96
N ILE A 29 4.28 9.36 3.71
CA ILE A 29 5.64 9.02 3.27
C ILE A 29 5.93 9.59 1.88
N SER A 30 5.00 9.50 0.92
CA SER A 30 5.23 10.04 -0.43
C SER A 30 5.49 11.55 -0.39
N HIS A 31 4.68 12.31 0.37
CA HIS A 31 4.90 13.74 0.57
C HIS A 31 6.22 14.04 1.26
N GLN A 32 6.60 13.27 2.29
CA GLN A 32 7.89 13.45 2.97
C GLN A 32 9.08 13.21 2.04
N LEU A 33 9.01 12.18 1.19
CA LEU A 33 10.06 11.87 0.23
C LEU A 33 10.22 13.00 -0.80
N VAL A 34 9.13 13.38 -1.47
CA VAL A 34 9.15 14.43 -2.50
C VAL A 34 9.62 15.77 -1.94
N LYS A 35 9.20 16.11 -0.72
CA LYS A 35 9.62 17.37 -0.08
C LYS A 35 11.12 17.38 0.30
N ARG A 36 11.71 16.21 0.54
CA ARG A 36 13.07 16.09 1.08
C ARG A 36 14.14 15.86 0.01
N PHE A 37 13.77 15.24 -1.11
CA PHE A 37 14.70 14.81 -2.14
C PHE A 37 14.28 15.36 -3.50
N ASP A 38 15.22 16.02 -4.19
CA ASP A 38 14.99 16.55 -5.54
C ASP A 38 14.96 15.44 -6.61
N LEU A 39 15.58 14.29 -6.33
CA LEU A 39 15.59 13.11 -7.18
C LEU A 39 15.26 11.86 -6.37
N ILE A 40 14.23 11.13 -6.79
CA ILE A 40 13.82 9.86 -6.20
C ILE A 40 13.82 8.81 -7.31
N ALA A 41 14.55 7.71 -7.09
CA ALA A 41 14.58 6.57 -7.99
C ALA A 41 14.03 5.33 -7.28
N PHE A 42 13.20 4.57 -7.98
CA PHE A 42 12.69 3.28 -7.53
C PHE A 42 13.26 2.17 -8.40
N GLU A 43 13.61 1.04 -7.78
CA GLU A 43 13.99 -0.16 -8.53
C GLU A 43 12.78 -0.74 -9.28
N ASP A 44 12.97 -1.11 -10.54
CA ASP A 44 11.94 -1.81 -11.33
C ASP A 44 11.91 -3.29 -10.95
N LEU A 45 11.21 -3.58 -9.85
CA LEU A 45 11.03 -4.94 -9.36
C LEU A 45 9.78 -5.57 -9.97
N ASN A 46 9.88 -6.85 -10.37
CA ASN A 46 8.73 -7.66 -10.72
C ASN A 46 7.95 -8.09 -9.46
N VAL A 47 7.27 -7.13 -8.83
CA VAL A 47 6.48 -7.34 -7.60
C VAL A 47 5.43 -8.43 -7.81
N GLN A 48 4.81 -8.49 -9.00
CA GLN A 48 3.84 -9.53 -9.33
C GLN A 48 4.45 -10.93 -9.28
N GLY A 49 5.67 -11.09 -9.78
CA GLY A 49 6.43 -12.33 -9.69
C GLY A 49 6.82 -12.66 -8.25
N MET A 50 7.28 -11.66 -7.49
CA MET A 50 7.73 -11.86 -6.10
C MET A 50 6.59 -12.27 -5.17
N VAL A 51 5.37 -11.76 -5.39
CA VAL A 51 4.17 -12.14 -4.61
C VAL A 51 3.74 -13.59 -4.87
N LYS A 52 4.22 -14.24 -5.92
CA LYS A 52 3.98 -15.69 -6.12
C LYS A 52 4.73 -16.56 -5.11
N ASN A 53 5.79 -16.04 -4.47
CA ASN A 53 6.48 -16.75 -3.40
C ASN A 53 5.68 -16.64 -2.10
N HIS A 54 4.99 -17.72 -1.69
CA HIS A 54 4.14 -17.74 -0.50
C HIS A 54 4.84 -17.32 0.81
N HIS A 55 6.16 -17.50 0.92
CA HIS A 55 6.92 -17.07 2.10
C HIS A 55 7.09 -15.55 2.18
N LEU A 56 7.13 -14.87 1.03
CA LEU A 56 7.38 -13.43 0.93
C LEU A 56 6.12 -12.62 0.56
N ALA A 57 5.12 -13.29 -0.02
CA ALA A 57 3.91 -12.68 -0.56
C ALA A 57 3.24 -11.72 0.42
N LYS A 58 3.02 -12.19 1.65
CA LYS A 58 2.38 -11.39 2.70
C LYS A 58 3.20 -10.14 3.01
N SER A 59 4.49 -10.28 3.29
CA SER A 59 5.37 -9.17 3.64
C SER A 59 5.47 -8.13 2.53
N ILE A 60 5.53 -8.57 1.26
CA ILE A 60 5.60 -7.67 0.10
C ILE A 60 4.28 -6.90 -0.08
N VAL A 61 3.13 -7.58 0.06
CA VAL A 61 1.81 -6.94 -0.05
C VAL A 61 1.56 -5.99 1.12
N ASP A 62 1.98 -6.36 2.33
CA ASP A 62 1.85 -5.54 3.52
C ASP A 62 2.72 -4.28 3.43
N ALA A 63 3.93 -4.39 2.86
CA ALA A 63 4.82 -3.26 2.64
C ALA A 63 4.31 -2.26 1.57
N GLY A 64 3.37 -2.67 0.71
CA GLY A 64 2.66 -1.74 -0.17
C GLY A 64 3.52 -1.03 -1.24
N TRP A 65 4.66 -1.61 -1.63
CA TRP A 65 5.66 -0.97 -2.52
C TRP A 65 5.06 -0.34 -3.78
N ARG A 66 4.14 -1.04 -4.45
CA ARG A 66 3.50 -0.53 -5.66
C ARG A 66 2.65 0.72 -5.39
N GLN A 67 1.96 0.77 -4.25
CA GLN A 67 1.19 1.96 -3.87
C GLN A 67 2.15 3.12 -3.57
N LEU A 68 3.24 2.86 -2.85
CA LEU A 68 4.22 3.90 -2.56
C LEU A 68 4.78 4.55 -3.83
N VAL A 69 5.20 3.75 -4.80
CA VAL A 69 5.68 4.27 -6.09
C VAL A 69 4.61 5.12 -6.77
N GLN A 70 3.36 4.63 -6.85
CA GLN A 70 2.26 5.37 -7.47
C GLN A 70 1.99 6.72 -6.79
N TYR A 71 1.94 6.75 -5.46
CA TYR A 71 1.69 7.96 -4.70
C TYR A 71 2.86 8.95 -4.82
N THR A 72 4.11 8.48 -4.76
CA THR A 72 5.28 9.34 -4.91
C THR A 72 5.36 9.93 -6.32
N THR A 73 5.11 9.14 -7.37
CA THR A 73 5.06 9.66 -8.75
C THR A 73 4.00 10.74 -8.89
N HIS A 74 2.77 10.48 -8.44
CA HIS A 74 1.68 11.46 -8.53
C HIS A 74 1.97 12.74 -7.73
N THR A 75 2.48 12.61 -6.50
CA THR A 75 2.84 13.77 -5.67
C THR A 75 4.00 14.56 -6.29
N ALA A 76 5.00 13.90 -6.89
CA ALA A 76 6.13 14.55 -7.55
C ALA A 76 5.73 15.27 -8.84
N GLU A 77 4.79 14.72 -9.61
CA GLU A 77 4.23 15.38 -10.80
C GLU A 77 3.46 16.67 -10.46
N SER A 78 2.93 16.75 -9.23
CA SER A 78 2.10 17.88 -8.75
C SER A 78 2.85 18.87 -7.86
N ALA A 79 4.13 18.61 -7.55
CA ALA A 79 4.98 19.42 -6.68
C ALA A 79 5.77 20.45 -7.49
#